data_AF-A0A074S4V0-F1
#
_entry.id   AF-A0A074S4V0-F1
#
_cell.length_a   1.000
_cell.length_b   1.000
_cell.length_c   1.000
_cell.angle_alpha   90.00
_cell.angle_beta   90.00
_cell.angle_gamma   90.00
#
_symmetry.space_group_name_H-M   'P 1'
#
loop_
_entity.id
_entity.type
_entity.pdbx_description
1 polymer ?
#
loop_
_entity_poly.entity_id
_entity_poly.type
_entity_poly.pdbx_seq_one_letter_code
_entity_poly.pdbx_strand_id
1 'polypeptide(L)' 'EEYKVKAIVDHKQENGQWWYYIKWKGCGPESNNWEPRQNLEHTRKILNIFHAKLLKMACDSTKGLKRGALS' A
#
# COMPACT_ATOMS: atom_id res chain seq x y z
N GLU A 1 -17.74 -10.35 11.21
CA GLU A 1 -17.85 -10.18 9.76
C GLU A 1 -16.45 -10.02 9.18
N GLU A 2 -16.03 -10.90 8.27
CA GLU A 2 -14.71 -10.82 7.62
C GLU A 2 -14.81 -10.05 6.31
N TYR A 3 -14.54 -8.75 6.34
CA TYR A 3 -14.56 -7.91 5.15
C TYR A 3 -13.31 -8.19 4.28
N LYS A 4 -13.51 -8.66 3.04
CA LYS A 4 -12.43 -8.99 2.10
C LYS A 4 -11.76 -7.70 1.58
N VAL A 5 -10.72 -7.26 2.27
CA VAL A 5 -9.80 -6.20 1.81
C VAL A 5 -9.18 -6.60 0.46
N LYS A 6 -9.27 -5.72 -0.56
CA LYS A 6 -8.68 -5.95 -1.90
C LYS A 6 -7.19 -5.64 -1.90
N ALA A 7 -6.82 -4.47 -1.38
CA ALA A 7 -5.43 -4.01 -1.25
C ALA A 7 -5.38 -2.72 -0.42
N ILE A 8 -4.20 -2.44 0.15
CA ILE A 8 -3.83 -1.09 0.59
C ILE A 8 -3.42 -0.31 -0.66
N VAL A 9 -4.05 0.84 -0.85
CA VAL A 9 -3.77 1.75 -1.96
C VAL A 9 -2.69 2.74 -1.54
N ASP A 10 -2.82 3.28 -0.34
CA ASP A 10 -1.95 4.34 0.15
C ASP A 10 -1.71 4.24 1.66
N HIS A 11 -0.70 4.95 2.14
CA HIS A 11 -0.40 5.09 3.55
C HIS A 11 0.13 6.49 3.84
N LYS A 12 -0.30 7.08 4.95
CA LYS A 12 0.17 8.38 5.42
C LYS A 12 0.43 8.34 6.92
N GLN A 13 1.28 9.23 7.39
CA GLN A 13 1.49 9.45 8.81
C GLN A 13 0.84 10.78 9.20
N GLU A 14 -0.02 10.76 10.21
CA GLU A 14 -0.73 11.94 10.70
C GLU A 14 -0.73 11.91 12.22
N ASN A 15 -0.25 12.98 12.86
CA ASN A 15 -0.13 13.11 14.32
C ASN A 15 0.63 11.94 14.99
N GLY A 16 1.69 11.45 14.34
CA GLY A 16 2.48 10.31 14.84
C GLY A 16 1.82 8.94 14.63
N GLN A 17 0.58 8.89 14.17
CA GLN A 17 -0.15 7.67 13.87
C GLN A 17 -0.08 7.35 12.37
N TRP A 18 0.13 6.07 12.05
CA TRP A 18 0.06 5.59 10.66
C TRP A 18 -1.38 5.28 10.26
N TRP A 19 -1.79 5.85 9.14
CA TRP A 19 -3.08 5.66 8.49
C TRP A 19 -2.88 5.00 7.14
N TYR A 20 -3.78 4.10 6.78
CA TYR A 20 -3.70 3.32 5.55
C TYR A 20 -5.04 3.38 4.82
N TYR A 21 -5.00 3.66 3.53
CA TYR A 21 -6.17 3.74 2.68
C TYR A 21 -6.51 2.35 2.15
N ILE A 22 -7.58 1.76 2.67
CA ILE A 22 -8.02 0.41 2.31
C ILE A 22 -9.00 0.48 1.14
N LYS A 23 -8.74 -0.32 0.12
CA LYS A 23 -9.70 -0.60 -0.95
C LYS A 23 -10.42 -1.91 -0.70
N TRP A 24 -11.73 -1.86 -0.55
CA TRP A 24 -12.56 -3.05 -0.34
C TRP A 24 -12.87 -3.76 -1.67
N LYS A 25 -12.95 -5.10 -1.66
CA LYS A 25 -13.25 -5.87 -2.87
C LYS A 25 -14.76 -5.92 -3.10
N GLY A 26 -15.21 -5.36 -4.23
CA GLY A 26 -16.62 -5.44 -4.66
C GLY A 26 -17.47 -4.25 -4.23
N CYS A 27 -16.91 -3.33 -3.45
CA CYS A 27 -17.52 -2.03 -3.17
C CYS A 27 -16.88 -0.96 -4.07
N GLY A 28 -17.66 0.06 -4.45
CA GLY A 28 -17.21 1.18 -5.27
C GLY A 28 -16.08 1.98 -4.60
N PRO A 29 -15.45 2.92 -5.32
CA PRO A 29 -14.37 3.76 -4.77
C PRO A 29 -14.83 4.58 -3.54
N GLU A 30 -16.13 4.77 -3.39
CA GLU A 30 -16.79 5.48 -2.31
C GLU A 30 -16.68 4.76 -0.96
N SER A 31 -16.50 3.44 -0.95
CA SER A 31 -16.38 2.67 0.30
C SER A 31 -14.96 2.61 0.83
N ASN A 32 -13.97 3.14 0.11
CA ASN A 32 -12.59 3.15 0.57
C ASN A 32 -12.44 4.12 1.76
N ASN A 33 -11.78 3.66 2.82
CA ASN A 33 -11.64 4.45 4.05
C ASN A 33 -10.19 4.46 4.56
N TRP A 34 -9.87 5.48 5.36
CA TRP A 34 -8.60 5.60 6.07
C TRP A 34 -8.69 4.87 7.41
N GLU A 35 -7.94 3.79 7.53
CA GLU A 35 -7.91 2.98 8.74
C GLU A 35 -6.58 3.15 9.47
N PRO A 36 -6.60 3.31 10.80
CA PRO A 36 -5.37 3.40 11.58
C PRO A 36 -4.66 2.04 11.56
N ARG A 37 -3.33 2.07 11.70
CA ARG A 37 -2.47 0.88 11.77
C ARG A 37 -2.97 -0.17 12.76
N GLN A 38 -3.52 0.27 13.90
CA GLN A 38 -4.05 -0.61 14.94
C GLN A 38 -5.19 -1.49 14.42
N ASN A 39 -6.10 -0.95 13.61
CA ASN A 39 -7.20 -1.71 13.02
C ASN A 39 -6.70 -2.74 11.99
N LEU A 40 -5.53 -2.45 11.39
CA LEU A 40 -4.85 -3.32 10.44
C LEU A 40 -3.91 -4.36 11.07
N GLU A 41 -3.73 -4.37 12.40
CA GLU A 41 -2.92 -5.40 13.05
C GLU A 41 -3.49 -6.81 12.81
N HIS A 42 -4.82 -6.92 12.81
CA HIS A 42 -5.52 -8.16 12.45
C HIS A 42 -5.29 -8.59 10.98
N THR A 43 -4.86 -7.67 10.12
CA THR A 43 -4.61 -7.88 8.69
C THR A 43 -3.12 -7.72 8.33
N ARG A 44 -2.22 -8.08 9.24
CA ARG A 44 -0.75 -8.04 9.04
C ARG A 44 -0.27 -8.71 7.75
N LYS A 45 -0.97 -9.77 7.29
CA LYS A 45 -0.68 -10.43 6.00
C LYS A 45 -0.77 -9.45 4.81
N ILE A 46 -1.77 -8.57 4.81
CA ILE A 46 -2.00 -7.60 3.74
C ILE A 46 -0.93 -6.49 3.79
N LEU A 47 -0.61 -6.01 4.99
CA LEU A 47 0.47 -5.03 5.20
C LEU A 47 1.81 -5.55 4.66
N ASN A 48 2.15 -6.80 4.96
CA ASN A 48 3.39 -7.42 4.47
C ASN A 48 3.42 -7.47 2.94
N ILE A 49 2.31 -7.83 2.29
CA ILE A 49 2.23 -7.86 0.81
C ILE A 49 2.38 -6.44 0.25
N PHE A 50 1.76 -5.44 0.86
CA PHE A 50 1.86 -4.04 0.45
C PHE A 50 3.29 -3.53 0.57
N HIS A 51 3.94 -3.70 1.73
CA HIS A 51 5.33 -3.29 1.92
C HIS A 51 6.30 -4.06 1.01
N ALA A 52 6.10 -5.36 0.80
CA ALA A 52 6.90 -6.14 -0.14
C ALA A 52 6.78 -5.64 -1.58
N LYS A 53 5.57 -5.22 -2.01
CA LYS A 53 5.35 -4.59 -3.32
C LYS A 53 6.04 -3.24 -3.42
N LEU A 54 5.96 -2.39 -2.38
CA LEU A 54 6.65 -1.10 -2.34
C LEU A 54 8.17 -1.29 -2.44
N LEU A 55 8.74 -2.23 -1.68
CA LEU A 55 10.17 -2.55 -1.73
C LEU A 55 10.59 -3.07 -3.11
N LYS A 56 9.77 -3.91 -3.75
CA LYS A 56 10.02 -4.33 -5.14
C LYS A 56 9.99 -3.15 -6.11
N MET A 57 8.95 -2.31 -6.05
CA MET A 57 8.82 -1.15 -6.94
C MET A 57 9.96 -0.15 -6.75
N ALA A 58 10.44 0.05 -5.52
CA ALA A 58 11.60 0.91 -5.25
C ALA A 58 12.90 0.38 -5.88
N CYS A 59 13.08 -0.94 -5.94
CA CYS A 59 14.23 -1.58 -6.58
C CYS A 59 14.17 -1.47 -8.11
N ASP A 60 12.98 -1.65 -8.70
CA ASP A 60 12.82 -1.65 -10.16
C ASP A 60 12.89 -0.23 -10.78
N SER A 61 12.48 0.81 -10.03
CA SER A 61 12.48 2.19 -10.52
C SER A 61 13.89 2.76 -10.80
N THR A 62 14.94 2.20 -10.19
CA THR A 62 16.33 2.63 -10.42
C THR A 62 17.00 1.96 -11.63
N LYS A 63 16.35 0.98 -12.29
CA LYS A 63 16.89 0.32 -13.49
C LYS A 63 16.62 1.05 -14.80
N GLY A 64 15.89 2.18 -14.76
CA GLY A 64 15.49 2.94 -15.96
C GLY A 64 16.46 4.04 -16.45
N LEU A 65 17.47 4.45 -15.67
CA LEU A 65 18.29 5.64 -15.99
C LEU A 65 19.77 5.35 -16.30
N LYS A 66 20.07 4.23 -16.98
CA LYS A 66 21.43 3.90 -17.45
C LYS A 66 21.41 3.21 -18.83
N ARG A 67 20.80 3.83 -19.85
CA ARG A 67 21.12 3.55 -21.27
C ARG A 67 20.99 4.85 -22.06
N GLY A 68 22.10 5.59 -22.20
CA GLY A 68 22.10 6.83 -22.97
C GLY A 68 23.27 7.75 -22.64
N ALA A 69 24.49 7.24 -22.60
CA ALA A 69 25.70 8.05 -22.62
C ALA A 69 26.86 7.20 -23.16
N LEU A 70 26.86 6.96 -24.47
CA LEU A 70 28.10 6.69 -25.21
C LEU A 70 27.86 6.95 -26.70
N SER A 71 28.83 7.68 -27.29
CA SER A 71 29.00 8.06 -28.71
C SER A 71 28.32 9.34 -29.17
#